data_AF-A0A5C7NVM4-F1
#
_entry.id   AF-A0A5C7NVM4-F1
#
_cell.length_a   1.000
_cell.length_b   1.000
_cell.length_c   1.000
_cell.angle_alpha   90.00
_cell.angle_beta   90.00
_cell.angle_gamma   90.00
#
_symmetry.space_group_name_H-M   'P 1'
#
loop_
_entity.id
_entity.type
_entity.pdbx_description
1 polymer ?
#
loop_
_entity_poly.entity_id
_entity_poly.type
_entity_poly.pdbx_seq_one_letter_code
_entity_poly.pdbx_strand_id
1 'polypeptide(L)' 'VINNRPDFEGGPEQPTSAQMKAAAEALGLAYAYLPVQGGFQSTEEIAAFRELLDALPGPVLAFCRSGARCTKLFVQAQSL' A
#
# COMPACT_ATOMS: atom_id res chain seq x y z
N VAL A 1 5.72 4.69 3.41
CA VAL A 1 5.11 3.35 3.54
C VAL A 1 3.75 3.36 2.87
N ILE A 2 3.47 2.41 1.97
CA ILE A 2 2.16 2.22 1.34
C ILE A 2 1.60 0.87 1.77
N ASN A 3 0.43 0.85 2.40
CA ASN A 3 -0.28 -0.37 2.76
C ASN A 3 -1.35 -0.67 1.70
N ASN A 4 -1.16 -1.78 0.98
CA ASN A 4 -2.07 -2.28 -0.05
C ASN A 4 -2.95 -3.46 0.41
N ARG A 5 -3.01 -3.72 1.72
CA ARG A 5 -3.83 -4.77 2.31
C ARG A 5 -5.07 -4.18 2.98
N PRO A 6 -6.29 -4.53 2.54
CA PRO A 6 -7.52 -4.18 3.25
C PRO A 6 -7.47 -4.65 4.70
N ASP A 7 -8.00 -3.84 5.60
CA ASP A 7 -8.19 -4.21 7.00
C ASP A 7 -9.05 -5.46 7.13
N PHE A 8 -8.76 -6.25 8.17
CA PHE A 8 -9.46 -7.49 8.52
C PHE A 8 -9.42 -8.63 7.49
N GLU A 9 -8.66 -8.51 6.39
CA GLU A 9 -8.49 -9.61 5.42
C GLU A 9 -7.92 -10.88 6.07
N GLY A 10 -6.99 -10.74 7.01
CA GLY A 10 -6.41 -11.84 7.78
C GLY A 10 -7.14 -12.16 9.08
N GLY A 11 -8.31 -11.59 9.31
CA GLY A 11 -9.01 -11.69 10.59
C GLY A 11 -8.43 -10.76 11.68
N PRO A 12 -8.78 -10.98 12.95
CA PRO A 12 -8.51 -10.05 14.06
C PRO A 12 -7.01 -9.90 14.39
N GLU A 13 -6.20 -10.90 14.06
CA GLU A 13 -4.74 -10.88 14.29
C GLU A 13 -3.98 -10.00 13.29
N GLN A 14 -4.63 -9.55 12.21
CA GLN A 14 -4.04 -8.59 11.30
C GLN A 14 -4.02 -7.20 11.97
N PRO A 15 -2.85 -6.54 12.10
CA PRO A 15 -2.81 -5.13 12.50
C PRO A 15 -3.60 -4.27 11.51
N THR A 16 -4.48 -3.43 12.05
CA THR A 16 -5.25 -2.47 11.24
C THR A 16 -4.33 -1.43 10.61
N SER A 17 -4.78 -0.82 9.52
CA SER A 17 -4.10 0.27 8.86
C SER A 17 -3.87 1.44 9.80
N ALA A 18 -4.79 1.69 10.74
CA ALA A 18 -4.63 2.71 11.77
C ALA A 18 -3.45 2.40 12.72
N GLN A 19 -3.32 1.14 13.18
CA GLN A 19 -2.18 0.72 14.00
C GLN A 19 -0.86 0.79 13.21
N MET A 20 -0.87 0.36 11.95
CA MET A 20 0.31 0.44 11.08
C MET A 20 0.72 1.89 10.78
N LYS A 21 -0.25 2.79 10.59
CA LYS A 21 -0.02 4.22 10.43
C LYS A 21 0.65 4.80 11.67
N ALA A 22 0.10 4.55 12.85
CA ALA A 22 0.66 5.04 14.11
C ALA A 22 2.11 4.54 14.32
N ALA A 23 2.39 3.27 14.01
CA ALA A 23 3.74 2.72 14.09
C ALA A 23 4.71 3.36 13.08
N ALA A 24 4.27 3.62 11.85
CA ALA A 24 5.08 4.30 10.84
C ALA A 24 5.38 5.76 11.24
N GLU A 25 4.36 6.49 11.69
CA GLU A 25 4.49 7.89 12.10
C GLU A 25 5.38 8.05 13.34
N ALA A 26 5.31 7.13 14.30
CA ALA A 26 6.19 7.10 15.47
C ALA A 26 7.69 6.95 15.10
N LEU A 27 7.99 6.42 13.91
CA LEU A 27 9.33 6.29 13.35
C LEU A 27 9.67 7.41 12.36
N GLY A 28 8.82 8.44 12.23
CA GLY A 28 9.01 9.53 11.27
C GLY A 28 8.77 9.14 9.82
N LEU A 29 8.13 8.01 9.55
CA LEU A 29 7.82 7.54 8.20
C LEU A 29 6.47 8.07 7.73
N ALA A 30 6.42 8.61 6.51
CA ALA A 30 5.15 8.91 5.85
C ALA A 30 4.37 7.61 5.56
N TYR A 31 3.06 7.63 5.76
CA TYR A 31 2.19 6.47 5.59
C TYR A 31 1.00 6.78 4.68
N ALA A 32 0.73 5.89 3.73
CA ALA A 32 -0.43 5.92 2.86
C ALA A 32 -1.16 4.58 2.90
N TYR A 33 -2.49 4.64 2.85
CA TYR A 33 -3.35 3.47 2.81
C TYR A 33 -4.11 3.43 1.47
N LEU A 34 -3.79 2.44 0.65
CA LEU A 34 -4.43 2.21 -0.65
C LEU A 34 -4.83 0.72 -0.74
N PRO A 35 -5.89 0.29 -0.04
CA PRO A 35 -6.31 -1.10 -0.01
C PRO A 35 -6.81 -1.53 -1.38
N VAL A 36 -6.28 -2.64 -1.90
CA VAL A 36 -6.71 -3.22 -3.18
C VAL A 36 -7.03 -4.70 -3.04
N GLN A 37 -7.89 -5.21 -3.94
CA GLN A 37 -8.20 -6.63 -4.01
C GLN A 37 -6.99 -7.45 -4.46
N GLY A 38 -6.93 -8.74 -4.15
CA GLY A 38 -5.79 -9.59 -4.53
C GLY A 38 -5.74 -9.97 -6.01
N GLY A 39 -6.91 -10.24 -6.60
CA GLY A 39 -7.04 -10.76 -7.96
C GLY A 39 -6.93 -9.68 -9.04
N PHE A 40 -7.36 -8.46 -8.73
CA PHE A 40 -7.52 -7.37 -9.68
C PHE A 40 -7.17 -6.04 -9.02
N GLN A 41 -6.60 -5.12 -9.80
CA GLN A 41 -6.40 -3.72 -9.47
C GLN A 41 -6.99 -2.87 -10.59
N SER A 42 -7.83 -1.90 -10.26
CA SER A 42 -8.44 -1.01 -11.25
C SER A 42 -7.45 0.01 -11.80
N THR A 43 -7.78 0.63 -12.94
CA THR A 43 -6.94 1.70 -13.52
C THR A 43 -6.78 2.87 -12.56
N GLU A 44 -7.83 3.19 -11.81
CA GLU A 44 -7.82 4.24 -10.78
C GLU A 44 -6.91 3.87 -9.61
N GLU A 45 -6.92 2.61 -9.16
CA GLU A 45 -6.03 2.14 -8.10
C GLU A 45 -4.55 2.14 -8.55
N ILE A 46 -4.28 1.82 -9.82
CA ILE A 46 -2.93 1.87 -10.40
C ILE A 46 -2.44 3.33 -10.47
N ALA A 47 -3.28 4.25 -10.94
CA ALA A 47 -2.97 5.68 -11.00
C ALA A 47 -2.75 6.27 -9.59
N ALA A 48 -3.62 5.95 -8.64
CA ALA A 48 -3.44 6.37 -7.25
C ALA A 48 -2.13 5.83 -6.64
N PHE A 49 -1.75 4.60 -6.96
CA PHE A 49 -0.46 4.06 -6.53
C PHE A 49 0.72 4.82 -7.15
N ARG A 50 0.63 5.20 -8.44
CA ARG A 50 1.65 6.03 -9.11
C ARG A 50 1.80 7.38 -8.42
N GLU A 51 0.70 8.06 -8.17
CA GLU A 51 0.69 9.36 -7.47
C GLU A 51 1.34 9.26 -6.08
N LEU A 52 1.08 8.17 -5.35
CA LEU A 52 1.73 7.92 -4.05
C LEU A 52 3.24 7.70 -4.18
N LEU A 53 3.71 7.02 -5.23
CA LEU A 53 5.15 6.84 -5.47
C LEU A 53 5.83 8.17 -5.77
N ASP A 54 5.17 9.08 -6.49
CA ASP A 54 5.71 10.40 -6.83
C ASP A 54 5.65 11.38 -5.64
N ALA A 55 4.62 11.27 -4.78
CA ALA A 55 4.40 12.20 -3.67
C ALA A 55 5.15 11.83 -2.37
N LEU A 56 5.41 10.54 -2.12
CA LEU A 56 6.02 10.12 -0.85
C LEU A 56 7.55 10.25 -0.88
N PRO A 57 8.18 10.63 0.25
CA PRO A 57 9.64 10.65 0.33
C PRO A 57 10.22 9.23 0.20
N GLY A 58 11.22 9.09 -0.67
CA GLY A 58 11.91 7.83 -0.91
C GLY A 58 12.99 7.52 0.16
N PRO A 59 13.35 6.24 0.36
CA PRO A 59 12.81 5.05 -0.32
C PRO A 59 11.40 4.67 0.18
N VAL A 60 10.53 4.23 -0.75
CA VAL A 60 9.16 3.82 -0.44
C VAL A 60 9.07 2.31 -0.23
N LEU A 61 8.59 1.89 0.94
CA LEU A 61 8.15 0.52 1.19
C LEU A 61 6.64 0.40 0.89
N ALA A 62 6.27 -0.44 -0.07
CA ALA A 62 4.90 -0.88 -0.29
C ALA A 62 4.72 -2.33 0.18
N PHE A 63 3.64 -2.63 0.91
CA PHE A 63 3.39 -3.97 1.42
C PHE A 63 1.91 -4.36 1.34
N CYS A 64 1.65 -5.67 1.32
CA CYS A 64 0.30 -6.23 1.49
C CYS A 64 0.35 -7.43 2.44
N ARG A 65 -0.27 -8.58 2.11
CA ARG A 65 -0.05 -9.83 2.86
C ARG A 65 1.25 -10.54 2.47
N SER A 66 1.52 -10.65 1.17
CA SER A 66 2.63 -11.45 0.62
C SER A 66 3.48 -10.69 -0.41
N GLY A 67 3.26 -9.38 -0.58
CA GLY A 67 3.92 -8.55 -1.59
C GLY A 67 3.29 -8.58 -2.99
N ALA A 68 2.52 -9.62 -3.33
CA ALA A 68 2.02 -9.82 -4.70
C ALA A 68 1.19 -8.64 -5.27
N ARG A 69 0.34 -8.00 -4.47
CA ARG A 69 -0.43 -6.81 -4.90
C ARG A 69 0.48 -5.63 -5.21
N CYS A 70 1.47 -5.39 -4.35
CA CYS A 70 2.42 -4.30 -4.50
C CYS A 70 3.27 -4.48 -5.75
N THR A 71 3.70 -5.71 -6.04
CA THR A 71 4.43 -6.03 -7.28
C THR A 71 3.59 -5.75 -8.52
N LYS A 72 2.31 -6.17 -8.54
CA LYS A 72 1.41 -5.90 -9.68
C LYS A 72 1.17 -4.40 -9.86
N LEU A 73 0.79 -3.70 -8.80
CA LEU A 73 0.60 -2.25 -8.80
C LEU A 73 1.85 -1.53 -9.30
N PHE A 74 3.02 -1.88 -8.79
CA PHE A 74 4.28 -1.26 -9.20
C PHE A 74 4.54 -1.46 -10.69
N VAL A 75 4.46 -2.70 -11.19
CA VAL A 75 4.69 -2.99 -12.62
C VAL A 75 3.72 -2.23 -13.52
N GLN A 76 2.44 -2.18 -13.15
CA GLN A 76 1.41 -1.48 -13.93
C GLN A 76 1.60 0.04 -13.85
N ALA A 77 1.93 0.59 -12.69
CA ALA A 77 2.16 2.02 -12.49
C ALA A 77 3.42 2.54 -13.20
N GLN A 78 4.42 1.70 -13.50
CA GLN A 78 5.54 2.08 -14.36
C GLN A 78 5.16 2.17 -15.85
N SER A 79 4.00 1.65 -16.24
CA SER A 79 3.50 1.66 -17.62
C SER A 79 2.44 2.74 -17.87
N LEU A 80 2.14 3.58 -16.89
CA LEU A 80 1.33 4.80 -17.03
C LEU A 80 2.23 5.94 -17.52
#